data_AF-A0A3R8T9Q7-F1
#
_entry.id   AF-A0A3R8T9Q7-F1
#
_cell.length_a   1.000
_cell.length_b   1.000
_cell.length_c   1.000
_cell.angle_alpha   90.00
_cell.angle_beta   90.00
_cell.angle_gamma   90.00
#
_symmetry.space_group_name_H-M   'P 1'
#
loop_
_entity.id
_entity.type
_entity.pdbx_description
1 polymer ?
#
loop_
_entity_poly.entity_id
_entity_poly.type
_entity_poly.pdbx_seq_one_letter_code
_entity_poly.pdbx_strand_id
1 'polypeptide(L)'
;MVATGWLRASHRKLDTEKSLPYRPYHAHDELQPLKEGEKVQMDVEIWPTSVILPKGYRLGVNIGGRDFKFTAPHLKTKVDISHYYKNPKLILGMLKTLPMNQLFKIMTHEKVWSGNAIYTHQMDMKCKEFSGTTTLHSEADGKPYILLPVIPSKGS
;
A
#
# COMPACT_ATOMS: atom_id res chain seq x y z
N MET A 1 11.93 -8.07 0.23
CA MET A 1 10.52 -7.83 0.64
C MET A 1 9.63 -8.63 -0.28
N VAL A 2 8.58 -9.28 0.24
CA VAL A 2 7.74 -10.22 -0.53
C VAL A 2 6.47 -9.56 -1.07
N ALA A 3 5.89 -8.65 -0.29
CA ALA A 3 4.79 -7.76 -0.69
C ALA A 3 4.85 -6.48 0.16
N THR A 4 4.11 -5.47 -0.29
CA THR A 4 3.98 -4.17 0.36
C THR A 4 2.56 -3.65 0.23
N GLY A 5 2.17 -2.76 1.13
CA GLY A 5 0.92 -2.03 1.11
C GLY A 5 1.12 -0.66 1.72
N TRP A 6 0.31 0.31 1.29
CA TRP A 6 0.33 1.66 1.81
C TRP A 6 -1.09 2.16 2.02
N LEU A 7 -1.27 2.97 3.06
CA LEU A 7 -2.50 3.68 3.34
C LEU A 7 -2.17 4.98 4.07
N ARG A 8 -2.69 6.11 3.58
CA ARG A 8 -2.76 7.32 4.39
C ARG A 8 -3.94 7.21 5.35
N ALA A 9 -3.70 7.32 6.64
CA ALA A 9 -4.73 7.12 7.67
C ALA A 9 -5.97 8.02 7.52
N SER A 10 -5.81 9.23 6.98
CA SER A 10 -6.93 10.14 6.72
C SER A 10 -7.84 9.70 5.57
N HIS A 11 -7.41 8.70 4.80
CA HIS A 11 -8.11 8.13 3.66
C HIS A 11 -8.68 6.73 3.97
N ARG A 12 -8.74 6.34 5.25
CA ARG A 12 -9.13 5.00 5.72
C ARG A 12 -10.59 4.60 5.46
N LYS A 13 -11.43 5.48 4.91
CA LYS A 13 -12.83 5.15 4.63
C LYS A 13 -12.91 4.05 3.56
N LEU A 14 -13.56 2.96 3.91
CA LEU A 14 -13.84 1.85 2.99
C LEU A 14 -15.07 2.14 2.13
N ASP A 15 -15.03 1.67 0.90
CA ASP A 15 -16.19 1.40 0.06
C ASP A 15 -16.68 -0.01 0.39
N THR A 16 -17.79 -0.11 1.13
CA THR A 16 -18.31 -1.40 1.61
C THR A 16 -18.87 -2.29 0.51
N GLU A 17 -19.24 -1.71 -0.65
CA GLU A 17 -19.76 -2.47 -1.78
C GLU A 17 -18.63 -3.17 -2.56
N LYS A 18 -17.44 -2.55 -2.60
CA LYS A 18 -16.27 -3.08 -3.31
C LYS A 18 -15.28 -3.83 -2.42
N SER A 19 -15.27 -3.55 -1.12
CA SER A 19 -14.36 -4.18 -0.17
C SER A 19 -14.71 -5.64 0.04
N LEU A 20 -13.67 -6.48 0.12
CA LEU A 20 -13.78 -7.87 0.53
C LEU A 20 -13.06 -8.04 1.88
N PRO A 21 -13.39 -9.07 2.68
CA PRO A 21 -12.74 -9.28 3.98
C PRO A 21 -11.21 -9.30 3.93
N TYR A 22 -10.62 -9.76 2.83
CA TYR A 22 -9.17 -9.87 2.60
C TYR A 22 -8.61 -8.82 1.64
N ARG A 23 -9.47 -7.93 1.10
CA ARG A 23 -9.09 -6.94 0.09
C ARG A 23 -9.87 -5.65 0.31
N PRO A 24 -9.36 -4.73 1.16
CA PRO A 24 -10.04 -3.47 1.41
C PRO A 24 -10.02 -2.60 0.14
N TYR A 25 -11.10 -1.85 -0.08
CA TYR A 25 -11.19 -0.86 -1.14
C TYR A 25 -11.53 0.49 -0.51
N HIS A 26 -10.66 1.49 -0.65
CA HIS A 26 -10.89 2.79 -0.02
C HIS A 26 -11.63 3.75 -0.96
N ALA A 27 -12.59 4.47 -0.43
CA ALA A 27 -13.46 5.35 -1.21
C ALA A 27 -12.73 6.63 -1.65
N HIS A 28 -11.88 7.18 -0.78
CA HIS A 28 -11.18 8.48 -0.92
C HIS A 28 -12.07 9.66 -1.36
N ASP A 29 -13.36 9.59 -1.03
CA ASP A 29 -14.36 10.63 -1.25
C ASP A 29 -14.40 11.69 -0.13
N GLU A 30 -13.84 11.37 1.04
CA GLU A 30 -13.69 12.29 2.16
C GLU A 30 -12.35 12.10 2.88
N LEU A 31 -11.93 13.15 3.62
CA LEU A 31 -10.84 13.06 4.57
C LEU A 31 -11.39 12.81 5.97
N GLN A 32 -10.81 11.86 6.68
CA GLN A 32 -11.06 11.57 8.08
C GLN A 32 -9.79 11.88 8.91
N PRO A 33 -9.53 13.13 9.30
CA PRO A 33 -8.33 13.47 10.08
C PRO A 33 -8.20 12.63 11.35
N LEU A 34 -6.95 12.34 11.75
CA LEU A 34 -6.69 11.71 13.04
C LEU A 34 -6.70 12.75 14.14
N LYS A 35 -7.26 12.40 15.30
CA LYS A 35 -7.05 13.16 16.53
C LYS A 35 -5.95 12.49 17.34
N GLU A 36 -5.17 13.30 18.04
CA GLU A 36 -4.12 12.80 18.92
C GLU A 36 -4.70 11.88 20.00
N GLY A 37 -4.06 10.73 20.22
CA GLY A 37 -4.50 9.72 21.21
C GLY A 37 -5.72 8.89 20.81
N GLU A 38 -6.41 9.22 19.71
CA GLU A 38 -7.56 8.46 19.22
C GLU A 38 -7.08 7.17 18.51
N LYS A 39 -7.46 6.01 19.05
CA LYS A 39 -7.22 4.72 18.41
C LYS A 39 -8.19 4.58 17.22
N VAL A 40 -7.65 4.30 16.03
CA VAL A 40 -8.47 4.04 14.83
C VAL A 40 -8.05 2.72 14.19
N GLN A 41 -9.04 1.97 13.68
CA GLN A 41 -8.78 0.79 12.87
C GLN A 41 -8.45 1.20 11.43
N MET A 42 -7.53 0.47 10.79
CA MET A 42 -7.13 0.69 9.41
C MET A 42 -6.94 -0.65 8.70
N ASP A 43 -7.55 -0.80 7.53
CA ASP A 43 -7.39 -1.98 6.68
C ASP A 43 -6.43 -1.66 5.53
N VAL A 44 -5.22 -2.21 5.57
CA VAL A 44 -4.19 -1.94 4.57
C VAL A 44 -4.15 -3.06 3.54
N GLU A 45 -4.41 -2.77 2.26
CA GLU A 45 -4.22 -3.77 1.20
C GLU A 45 -2.72 -4.06 1.04
N ILE A 46 -2.34 -5.30 1.36
CA ILE A 46 -1.05 -5.85 0.96
C ILE A 46 -1.21 -6.37 -0.46
N TRP A 47 -0.41 -5.85 -1.39
CA TRP A 47 -0.57 -6.18 -2.79
C TRP A 47 -0.35 -7.67 -3.07
N PRO A 48 -1.13 -8.26 -4.00
CA PRO A 48 -1.06 -9.69 -4.27
C PRO A 48 0.36 -10.16 -4.60
N THR A 49 0.79 -11.22 -3.93
CA THR A 49 2.07 -11.87 -4.14
C THR A 49 1.89 -13.39 -4.09
N SER A 50 2.80 -14.12 -4.71
CA SER A 50 2.86 -15.58 -4.63
C SER A 50 4.26 -15.98 -4.21
N VAL A 51 4.36 -16.69 -3.08
CA VAL A 51 5.63 -17.15 -2.53
C VAL A 51 5.47 -18.54 -1.95
N ILE A 52 6.49 -19.37 -2.12
CA ILE A 52 6.63 -20.65 -1.40
C ILE A 52 7.57 -20.39 -0.24
N LEU A 53 7.16 -20.78 0.97
CA LEU A 53 7.98 -20.70 2.17
C LEU A 53 8.54 -22.10 2.49
N PRO A 54 9.84 -22.35 2.26
CA PRO A 54 10.42 -23.63 2.62
C PRO A 54 10.39 -23.88 4.13
N LYS A 55 10.53 -25.15 4.52
CA LYS A 55 10.65 -25.53 5.93
C LYS A 55 11.79 -24.74 6.60
N GLY A 56 11.51 -24.16 7.77
CA GLY A 56 12.47 -23.37 8.55
C GLY A 56 12.45 -21.86 8.27
N TYR A 57 11.76 -21.41 7.22
CA TYR A 57 11.58 -19.99 6.92
C TYR A 57 10.45 -19.39 7.75
N ARG A 58 10.48 -18.07 7.94
CA ARG A 58 9.46 -17.30 8.67
C ARG A 58 9.01 -16.10 7.84
N LEU A 59 7.74 -15.73 7.99
CA LEU A 59 7.25 -14.44 7.52
C LEU A 59 7.53 -13.38 8.59
N GLY A 60 8.18 -12.30 8.17
CA GLY A 60 8.36 -11.10 8.97
C GLY A 60 7.49 -9.98 8.43
N VAL A 61 6.85 -9.25 9.33
CA VAL A 61 6.02 -8.07 9.02
C VAL A 61 6.75 -6.85 9.55
N ASN A 62 6.89 -5.83 8.71
CA ASN A 62 7.41 -4.54 9.13
C ASN A 62 6.34 -3.48 8.91
N ILE A 63 6.03 -2.72 9.96
CA ILE A 63 5.01 -1.66 9.96
C ILE A 63 5.72 -0.37 10.32
N GLY A 64 5.47 0.69 9.55
CA GLY A 64 6.08 1.99 9.80
C GLY A 64 5.27 3.09 9.12
N GLY A 65 5.28 4.28 9.73
CA GLY A 65 4.64 5.49 9.18
C GLY A 65 5.42 6.14 8.03
N ARG A 66 6.39 5.45 7.44
CA ARG A 66 7.27 5.95 6.37
C ARG A 66 7.69 4.82 5.46
N ASP A 67 8.04 5.16 4.22
CA ASP A 67 8.60 4.19 3.29
C ASP A 67 9.88 3.55 3.84
N PHE A 68 9.94 2.23 3.69
CA PHE A 68 11.17 1.46 3.91
C PHE A 68 12.10 1.66 2.72
N LYS A 69 13.18 2.43 2.94
CA LYS A 69 14.26 2.53 1.95
C LYS A 69 15.02 1.22 1.92
N PHE A 70 14.97 0.52 0.80
CA PHE A 70 15.87 -0.60 0.56
C PHE A 70 17.23 -0.04 0.10
N THR A 71 18.16 0.14 1.02
CA THR A 71 19.57 0.36 0.68
C THR A 71 20.26 -0.99 0.63
N ALA A 72 20.46 -1.56 -0.56
CA ALA A 72 21.38 -2.68 -0.76
C ALA A 72 22.81 -2.13 -0.92
N PRO A 73 23.71 -2.29 0.05
CA PRO A 73 25.03 -1.64 0.03
C PRO A 73 25.95 -2.12 -1.11
N HIS A 74 25.67 -3.31 -1.67
CA HIS A 74 26.45 -3.98 -2.70
C HIS A 74 25.83 -3.88 -4.11
N LEU A 75 24.64 -3.31 -4.25
CA LEU A 75 24.07 -2.98 -5.56
C LEU A 75 24.54 -1.57 -5.94
N LYS A 76 25.47 -1.47 -6.90
CA LYS A 76 26.01 -0.20 -7.45
C LYS A 76 24.99 0.66 -8.21
N THR A 77 23.70 0.41 -8.04
CA THR A 77 22.64 1.20 -8.64
C THR A 77 21.73 1.66 -7.52
N LYS A 78 21.77 2.97 -7.24
CA LYS A 78 20.55 3.67 -6.84
C LYS A 78 19.52 3.27 -7.90
N VAL A 79 18.58 2.39 -7.58
CA VAL A 79 17.42 2.19 -8.44
C VAL A 79 16.60 3.46 -8.30
N ASP A 80 16.96 4.43 -9.11
CA ASP A 80 16.20 5.64 -9.30
C ASP A 80 14.95 5.27 -10.10
N ILE A 81 13.90 4.90 -9.37
CA ILE A 81 12.56 4.66 -9.92
C ILE A 81 11.96 5.93 -10.55
N SER A 82 12.57 7.12 -10.41
CA SER A 82 12.15 8.29 -11.21
C SER A 82 12.37 8.08 -12.71
N HIS A 83 13.22 7.13 -13.13
CA HIS A 83 13.34 6.75 -14.54
C HIS A 83 12.06 6.09 -15.10
N TYR A 84 11.26 5.39 -14.27
CA TYR A 84 9.97 4.83 -14.71
C TYR A 84 8.96 5.92 -15.09
N TYR A 85 9.03 7.08 -14.44
CA TYR A 85 8.12 8.22 -14.70
C TYR A 85 8.70 9.28 -15.65
N LYS A 86 10.01 9.24 -15.93
CA LYS A 86 10.69 10.17 -16.86
C LYS A 86 10.90 9.60 -18.25
N ASN A 87 10.54 8.34 -18.49
CA ASN A 87 10.71 7.70 -19.79
C ASN A 87 9.37 7.73 -20.56
N PRO A 88 9.16 8.70 -21.48
CA PRO A 88 7.88 8.86 -22.17
C PRO A 88 7.44 7.62 -22.96
N LYS A 89 8.39 6.74 -23.34
CA LYS A 89 8.09 5.48 -24.03
C LYS A 89 7.43 4.43 -23.14
N LEU A 90 7.74 4.40 -21.84
CA LEU A 90 7.15 3.46 -20.88
C LEU A 90 5.74 3.89 -20.46
N ILE A 91 5.55 5.19 -20.23
CA ILE A 91 4.23 5.79 -20.02
C ILE A 91 3.34 5.51 -21.23
N LEU A 92 3.84 5.75 -22.45
CA LEU A 92 3.09 5.48 -23.67
C LEU A 92 2.80 3.98 -23.89
N GLY A 93 3.65 3.08 -23.38
CA GLY A 93 3.40 1.63 -23.39
C GLY A 93 2.27 1.22 -22.45
N MET A 94 2.26 1.76 -21.22
CA MET A 94 1.20 1.53 -20.23
C MET A 94 -0.13 2.17 -20.65
N LEU A 95 -0.07 3.33 -21.32
CA LEU A 95 -1.22 4.00 -21.96
C LEU A 95 -1.82 3.19 -23.13
N LYS A 96 -1.09 2.22 -23.71
CA LYS A 96 -1.59 1.38 -24.82
C LYS A 96 -2.19 0.05 -24.39
N THR A 97 -1.83 -0.44 -23.20
CA THR A 97 -2.27 -1.75 -22.70
C THR A 97 -3.45 -1.66 -21.75
N LEU A 98 -3.67 -0.50 -21.15
CA LEU A 98 -4.80 -0.25 -20.29
C LEU A 98 -6.03 0.16 -21.13
N PRO A 99 -7.24 -0.33 -20.81
CA PRO A 99 -8.46 0.12 -21.47
C PRO A 99 -8.67 1.62 -21.21
N MET A 100 -9.27 2.33 -22.18
CA MET A 100 -9.37 3.80 -22.19
C MET A 100 -10.00 4.40 -20.91
N ASN A 101 -10.86 3.65 -20.22
CA ASN A 101 -11.45 4.06 -18.94
C ASN A 101 -10.43 4.10 -17.79
N GLN A 102 -9.40 3.24 -17.80
CA GLN A 102 -8.31 3.24 -16.81
C GLN A 102 -7.29 4.34 -17.11
N LEU A 103 -7.03 4.62 -18.40
CA LEU A 103 -6.20 5.75 -18.83
C LEU A 103 -6.78 7.10 -18.41
N PHE A 104 -8.09 7.27 -18.64
CA PHE A 104 -8.81 8.47 -18.24
C PHE A 104 -8.66 8.66 -16.73
N LYS A 105 -8.90 7.63 -15.92
CA LYS A 105 -8.79 7.70 -14.46
C LYS A 105 -7.40 8.10 -13.92
N ILE A 106 -6.31 7.71 -14.60
CA ILE A 106 -4.93 8.08 -14.22
C ILE A 106 -4.60 9.51 -14.66
N MET A 107 -5.03 9.92 -15.87
CA MET A 107 -4.64 11.21 -16.45
C MET A 107 -5.58 12.35 -16.14
N THR A 108 -6.86 12.09 -15.80
CA THR A 108 -7.84 13.17 -15.64
C THR A 108 -7.89 13.77 -14.26
N HIS A 109 -7.16 13.25 -13.26
CA HIS A 109 -7.45 13.61 -11.86
C HIS A 109 -8.98 13.61 -11.69
N GLU A 110 -9.62 12.44 -11.86
CA GLU A 110 -11.00 12.33 -11.38
C GLU A 110 -11.01 12.95 -9.99
N LYS A 111 -11.87 13.96 -9.81
CA LYS A 111 -11.93 14.82 -8.63
C LYS A 111 -12.09 14.01 -7.32
N VAL A 112 -12.34 12.71 -7.47
CA VAL A 112 -12.46 11.67 -6.45
C VAL A 112 -11.54 10.51 -6.86
N TRP A 113 -10.43 10.35 -6.13
CA TRP A 113 -9.60 9.15 -6.19
C TRP A 113 -10.36 7.98 -5.54
N SER A 114 -10.07 6.72 -5.86
CA SER A 114 -10.67 5.54 -5.20
C SER A 114 -9.80 4.30 -5.42
N GLY A 115 -9.74 3.38 -4.45
CA GLY A 115 -8.97 2.14 -4.50
C GLY A 115 -7.84 2.07 -3.49
N ASN A 116 -6.70 1.49 -3.86
CA ASN A 116 -5.46 1.54 -3.08
C ASN A 116 -4.37 2.10 -3.98
N ALA A 117 -3.52 2.98 -3.45
CA ALA A 117 -2.44 3.59 -4.22
C ALA A 117 -1.10 3.47 -3.51
N ILE A 118 -0.07 3.62 -4.33
CA ILE A 118 1.29 3.85 -3.85
C ILE A 118 1.32 5.28 -3.29
N TYR A 119 1.71 5.39 -2.03
CA TYR A 119 2.14 6.66 -1.45
C TYR A 119 3.66 6.66 -1.46
N THR A 120 4.29 7.70 -2.02
CA THR A 120 5.77 7.79 -2.02
C THR A 120 6.23 8.93 -1.13
N HIS A 121 7.28 8.67 -0.35
CA HIS A 121 7.91 9.63 0.56
C HIS A 121 8.26 10.97 -0.11
N GLN A 122 8.55 10.98 -1.42
CA GLN A 122 8.95 12.19 -2.14
C GLN A 122 7.78 13.11 -2.50
N MET A 123 6.58 12.54 -2.67
CA MET A 123 5.37 13.26 -3.09
C MET A 123 4.44 13.57 -1.91
N ASP A 124 4.31 12.67 -0.93
CA ASP A 124 3.19 12.72 0.03
C ASP A 124 3.58 13.08 1.47
N MET A 125 4.87 13.10 1.83
CA MET A 125 5.33 13.22 3.22
C MET A 125 6.04 14.55 3.57
N LYS A 126 5.90 15.61 2.76
CA LYS A 126 6.66 16.87 2.95
C LYS A 126 6.17 17.79 4.08
N CYS A 127 5.25 17.34 4.94
CA CYS A 127 4.61 18.18 5.95
C CYS A 127 4.99 17.78 7.39
N LYS A 128 5.09 18.77 8.30
CA LYS A 128 5.24 18.58 9.76
C LYS A 128 4.18 17.63 10.34
N GLU A 129 3.06 17.48 9.65
CA GLU A 129 1.93 16.60 10.00
C GLU A 129 2.32 15.11 10.07
N PHE A 130 3.41 14.68 9.44
CA PHE A 130 3.80 13.25 9.35
C PHE A 130 5.02 12.87 10.19
N SER A 131 5.59 13.80 10.98
CA SER A 131 6.79 13.56 11.80
C SER A 131 6.48 13.14 13.25
N GLY A 132 5.24 12.80 13.55
CA GLY A 132 4.81 12.39 14.89
C GLY A 132 5.17 10.95 15.25
N THR A 133 4.85 10.55 16.48
CA THR A 133 4.96 9.16 16.92
C THR A 133 3.74 8.37 16.45
N THR A 134 3.95 7.21 15.83
CA THR A 134 2.89 6.27 15.48
C THR A 134 2.91 5.10 16.45
N THR A 135 1.78 4.82 17.10
CA THR A 135 1.61 3.70 18.03
C THR A 135 0.76 2.61 17.39
N LEU A 136 1.27 1.38 17.34
CA LEU A 136 0.48 0.20 17.02
C LEU A 136 -0.10 -0.38 18.31
N HIS A 137 -1.42 -0.36 18.44
CA HIS A 137 -2.10 -0.96 19.58
C HIS A 137 -2.31 -2.46 19.35
N SER A 138 -2.08 -3.27 20.39
CA SER A 138 -2.27 -4.73 20.36
C SER A 138 -2.85 -5.23 21.70
N GLU A 139 -4.07 -4.79 21.99
CA GLU A 139 -4.82 -5.16 23.20
C GLU A 139 -5.76 -6.35 22.93
N ALA A 140 -6.36 -6.94 23.97
CA ALA A 140 -7.12 -8.19 23.85
C ALA A 140 -8.38 -8.06 22.99
N ASP A 141 -8.93 -6.86 22.93
CA ASP A 141 -10.19 -6.42 22.35
C ASP A 141 -10.03 -5.96 20.89
N GLY A 142 -8.81 -5.98 20.35
CA GLY A 142 -8.52 -5.55 18.97
C GLY A 142 -7.08 -5.80 18.56
N LYS A 143 -6.68 -7.07 18.46
CA LYS A 143 -5.32 -7.43 18.01
C LYS A 143 -5.17 -7.19 16.51
N PRO A 144 -4.10 -6.48 16.07
CA PRO A 144 -3.80 -6.35 14.65
C PRO A 144 -3.46 -7.72 14.08
N TYR A 145 -3.98 -8.02 12.89
CA TYR A 145 -3.78 -9.29 12.21
C TYR A 145 -3.43 -9.07 10.74
N ILE A 146 -2.95 -10.14 10.10
CA ILE A 146 -2.77 -10.21 8.65
C ILE A 146 -3.55 -11.40 8.13
N LEU A 147 -4.34 -11.16 7.09
CA LEU A 147 -5.01 -12.23 6.36
C LEU A 147 -4.06 -12.77 5.28
N LEU A 148 -3.67 -14.03 5.43
CA LEU A 148 -2.78 -14.72 4.49
C LEU A 148 -3.59 -15.74 3.68
N PRO A 149 -3.65 -15.62 2.35
CA PRO A 149 -4.26 -16.63 1.50
C PRO A 149 -3.33 -17.84 1.38
N VAL A 150 -3.40 -18.76 2.33
CA VAL A 150 -2.60 -19.99 2.32
C VAL A 150 -3.17 -20.95 1.29
N ILE A 151 -2.36 -21.31 0.30
CA ILE A 151 -2.67 -22.37 -0.67
C ILE A 151 -2.12 -23.68 -0.11
N PRO A 152 -2.97 -24.66 0.26
CA PRO A 152 -2.49 -25.96 0.73
C PRO A 152 -1.67 -26.67 -0.35
N SER A 153 -0.62 -27.40 0.03
CA SER A 153 0.03 -28.31 -0.90
C SER A 153 -0.96 -29.39 -1.32
N LYS A 154 -0.99 -29.76 -2.61
CA LYS A 154 -1.62 -31.03 -3.00
C LYS A 154 -0.94 -32.13 -2.18
N GLY A 155 -1.72 -32.88 -1.41
CA GLY A 155 -1.19 -33.99 -0.61
C GLY A 155 -0.32 -34.89 -1.48
N SER A 156 0.91 -35.13 -1.04
CA SER A 156 1.84 -36.09 -1.63
C SER A 156 1.37 -37.51 -1.37
#